data_AF-W7F3E7-F1
#
_entry.id   AF-W7F3E7-F1
#
_cell.length_a   1.000
_cell.length_b   1.000
_cell.length_c   1.000
_cell.angle_alpha   90.00
_cell.angle_beta   90.00
_cell.angle_gamma   90.00
#
_symmetry.space_group_name_H-M   'P 1'
#
loop_
_entity.id
_entity.type
_entity.pdbx_description
1 polymer ?
#
loop_
_entity_poly.entity_id
_entity_poly.type
_entity_poly.pdbx_seq_one_letter_code
_entity_poly.pdbx_strand_id
1 'polypeptide(L)'
;MGLSRIEVLPDELLDLIMCYQDRRALHALCLVSKDMNRIATARLYANIELEKDDFKYLRPLALLFWTSAPHREAVRSLCVRHAYGGNLDPWPNHPDLDAIIRKNLEFRPCIEKDGN
;
A
#
# COMPACT_ATOMS: atom_id res chain seq x y z
N MET A 1 9.92 -19.29 32.38
CA MET A 1 10.61 -19.01 31.12
C MET A 1 10.76 -17.50 31.06
N GLY A 2 11.99 -16.98 31.05
CA GLY A 2 12.21 -15.54 30.99
C GLY A 2 11.72 -15.02 29.64
N LEU A 3 10.92 -13.96 29.64
CA LEU A 3 10.57 -13.25 28.42
C LEU A 3 11.87 -12.89 27.70
N SER A 4 11.91 -13.17 26.40
CA SER A 4 13.05 -12.79 25.58
C SER A 4 13.18 -11.26 25.62
N ARG A 5 14.40 -10.72 25.69
CA ARG A 5 14.63 -9.26 25.90
C ARG A 5 13.91 -8.36 24.88
N ILE A 6 13.54 -8.93 23.73
CA ILE A 6 12.81 -8.27 22.65
C ILE A 6 11.34 -8.04 23.02
N GLU A 7 10.72 -8.91 23.82
CA GLU A 7 9.33 -8.76 24.30
C GLU A 7 9.18 -7.68 25.38
N VAL A 8 10.30 -7.19 25.90
CA VAL A 8 10.35 -6.13 26.93
C VAL A 8 10.58 -4.75 26.31
N LEU A 9 10.90 -4.68 25.00
CA LEU A 9 11.08 -3.38 24.34
C LEU A 9 9.72 -2.68 24.14
N PRO A 10 9.65 -1.36 24.36
CA PRO A 10 8.52 -0.53 23.93
C PRO A 10 8.28 -0.63 22.42
N ASP A 11 7.00 -0.56 22.03
CA ASP A 11 6.56 -0.64 20.64
C ASP A 11 7.23 0.44 19.75
N GLU A 12 7.49 1.63 20.30
CA GLU A 12 8.12 2.72 19.56
C GLU A 12 9.56 2.41 19.16
N LEU A 13 10.30 1.71 20.04
CA LEU A 13 11.67 1.30 19.74
C LEU A 13 11.69 0.16 18.72
N LEU A 14 10.74 -0.77 18.81
CA LEU A 14 10.57 -1.83 17.82
C LEU A 14 10.23 -1.25 16.44
N ASP A 15 9.31 -0.30 16.38
CA ASP A 15 8.93 0.38 15.15
C ASP A 15 10.10 1.15 14.53
N LEU A 16 10.95 1.76 15.37
CA LEU A 16 12.17 2.44 14.92
C LEU A 16 13.20 1.45 14.36
N ILE A 17 13.40 0.29 14.99
CA ILE A 17 14.27 -0.77 14.47
C ILE A 17 13.77 -1.28 13.11
N MET A 18 12.46 -1.52 13.00
CA MET A 18 11.81 -1.98 11.77
C MET A 18 11.91 -0.95 10.64
N CYS A 19 11.97 0.35 10.95
CA CYS A 19 12.15 1.40 9.97
C CYS A 19 13.46 1.27 9.15
N TYR A 20 14.49 0.62 9.71
CA TYR A 20 15.78 0.42 9.05
C TYR A 20 15.92 -0.94 8.37
N GLN A 21 14.90 -1.80 8.47
CA GLN A 21 14.96 -3.13 7.88
C GLN A 21 14.50 -3.11 6.41
N ASP A 22 15.04 -4.03 5.63
CA ASP A 22 14.59 -4.24 4.26
C ASP A 22 13.24 -4.97 4.22
N ARG A 23 12.57 -4.91 3.07
CA ARG A 23 11.25 -5.53 2.87
C ARG A 23 11.26 -7.04 3.19
N ARG A 24 12.35 -7.73 2.88
CA ARG A 24 12.49 -9.18 3.14
C ARG A 24 12.59 -9.47 4.64
N ALA A 25 13.39 -8.70 5.38
CA ALA A 25 13.45 -8.83 6.83
C ALA A 25 12.09 -8.48 7.48
N LEU A 26 11.38 -7.46 6.99
CA LEU A 26 10.03 -7.15 7.48
C LEU A 26 9.06 -8.32 7.29
N HIS A 27 9.07 -8.97 6.12
CA HIS A 27 8.27 -10.18 5.89
C HIS A 27 8.65 -11.33 6.84
N ALA A 28 9.94 -11.53 7.10
CA ALA A 28 10.39 -12.54 8.06
C ALA A 28 9.93 -12.20 9.49
N LEU A 29 10.00 -10.92 9.89
CA LEU A 29 9.56 -10.45 11.20
C LEU A 29 8.06 -10.64 11.43
N CYS A 30 7.25 -10.59 10.36
CA CYS A 30 5.82 -10.93 10.45
C CYS A 30 5.54 -12.36 10.93
N LEU A 31 6.51 -13.28 10.82
CA LEU A 31 6.36 -14.68 11.20
C LEU A 31 6.86 -14.98 12.63
N VAL A 32 7.57 -14.04 13.26
CA VAL A 32 8.23 -14.25 14.56
C VAL A 32 7.23 -14.22 15.72
N SER A 33 6.36 -13.21 15.77
CA SER A 33 5.35 -13.06 16.83
C SER A 33 4.17 -12.21 16.36
N LYS A 34 3.08 -12.20 17.13
CA LYS A 34 1.89 -11.37 16.84
C LYS A 34 2.20 -9.87 16.90
N ASP A 35 3.00 -9.45 17.88
CA ASP A 35 3.35 -8.04 18.06
C ASP A 35 4.29 -7.57 16.93
N MET A 36 5.28 -8.39 16.58
CA MET A 36 6.16 -8.11 15.45
C MET A 36 5.39 -8.06 14.14
N ASN A 37 4.41 -8.96 13.95
CA ASN A 37 3.52 -8.93 12.80
C ASN A 37 2.73 -7.63 12.73
N ARG A 38 2.12 -7.18 13.84
CA ARG A 38 1.34 -5.94 13.87
C ARG A 38 2.17 -4.74 13.42
N ILE A 39 3.40 -4.62 13.91
CA ILE A 39 4.28 -3.47 13.61
C ILE A 39 4.87 -3.59 12.20
N ALA A 40 5.43 -4.75 11.84
CA ALA A 40 6.05 -4.97 10.53
C ALA A 40 5.04 -4.86 9.38
N THR A 41 3.82 -5.38 9.59
CA THR A 41 2.73 -5.27 8.60
C THR A 41 2.36 -3.81 8.37
N ALA A 42 2.20 -3.00 9.42
CA ALA A 42 1.91 -1.57 9.26
C ALA A 42 2.99 -0.87 8.40
N ARG A 43 4.26 -1.24 8.55
CA ARG A 43 5.38 -0.71 7.74
C ARG A 43 5.34 -1.20 6.29
N LEU A 44 5.03 -2.47 6.07
CA LEU A 44 4.88 -3.04 4.71
C LEU A 44 3.74 -2.38 3.93
N TYR A 45 2.64 -2.04 4.62
CA TYR A 45 1.53 -1.30 4.01
C TYR A 45 1.83 0.19 3.83
N ALA A 46 2.66 0.78 4.70
CA ALA A 46 3.04 2.19 4.57
C ALA A 46 3.92 2.47 3.34
N ASN A 47 4.74 1.51 2.91
CA ASN A 47 5.66 1.66 1.77
C ASN A 47 5.41 0.56 0.73
N ILE A 48 4.70 0.92 -0.33
CA ILE A 48 4.35 0.01 -1.41
C ILE A 48 5.37 0.19 -2.52
N GLU A 49 6.10 -0.89 -2.82
CA GLU A 49 7.00 -0.96 -3.97
C GLU A 49 6.43 -1.99 -4.94
N LEU A 50 6.12 -1.58 -6.16
CA LEU A 50 5.69 -2.47 -7.23
C LEU A 50 6.86 -2.72 -8.17
N GLU A 51 7.30 -3.98 -8.23
CA GLU A 51 8.29 -4.46 -9.18
C GLU A 51 7.62 -5.02 -10.44
N LYS A 52 8.43 -5.50 -11.40
CA LYS A 52 7.97 -5.94 -12.73
C LYS A 52 6.67 -6.77 -12.71
N ASP A 53 6.66 -7.86 -11.97
CA ASP A 53 5.52 -8.80 -11.97
C ASP A 53 4.32 -8.29 -11.15
N ASP A 54 4.54 -7.32 -10.27
CA ASP A 54 3.53 -6.70 -9.42
C ASP A 54 2.78 -5.57 -10.15
N PHE A 55 3.24 -5.17 -11.32
CA PHE A 55 2.63 -4.09 -12.10
C PHE A 55 1.14 -4.31 -12.39
N LYS A 56 0.73 -5.57 -12.56
CA LYS A 56 -0.68 -5.97 -12.73
C LYS A 56 -1.60 -5.50 -11.58
N TYR A 57 -1.05 -5.25 -10.39
CA TYR A 57 -1.79 -4.79 -9.22
C TYR A 57 -1.93 -3.26 -9.13
N LEU A 58 -1.27 -2.51 -10.00
CA LEU A 58 -1.30 -1.04 -9.94
C LEU A 58 -2.72 -0.49 -10.08
N ARG A 59 -3.51 -1.03 -11.01
CA ARG A 59 -4.91 -0.59 -11.24
C ARG A 59 -5.83 -0.89 -10.05
N PRO A 60 -5.89 -2.12 -9.50
CA PRO A 60 -6.68 -2.38 -8.30
C PRO A 60 -6.19 -1.58 -7.09
N LEU A 61 -4.87 -1.36 -6.93
CA LEU A 61 -4.34 -0.51 -5.86
C LEU A 61 -4.78 0.95 -6.01
N ALA A 62 -4.70 1.51 -7.21
CA ALA A 62 -5.17 2.85 -7.50
C ALA A 62 -6.68 2.99 -7.21
N LEU A 63 -7.50 2.00 -7.58
CA LEU A 63 -8.92 2.01 -7.25
C LEU A 63 -9.17 1.90 -5.73
N LEU A 64 -8.40 1.06 -5.02
CA LEU A 64 -8.50 0.93 -3.58
C LEU A 64 -8.22 2.27 -2.88
N PHE A 65 -7.15 2.96 -3.27
CA PHE A 65 -6.84 4.29 -2.71
C PHE A 65 -7.89 5.32 -3.08
N TRP A 66 -8.45 5.26 -4.29
CA TRP A 66 -9.51 6.17 -4.71
C TRP A 66 -10.80 5.99 -3.91
N THR A 67 -11.20 4.75 -3.68
CA THR A 67 -12.49 4.40 -3.06
C THR A 67 -12.44 4.36 -1.54
N SER A 68 -11.27 4.11 -0.93
CA SER A 68 -11.13 3.93 0.51
C SER A 68 -10.11 4.91 1.10
N ALA A 69 -10.61 5.92 1.82
CA ALA A 69 -9.76 6.89 2.52
C ALA A 69 -8.81 6.26 3.56
N PRO A 70 -9.22 5.28 4.40
CA PRO A 70 -8.32 4.64 5.36
C PRO A 70 -7.10 3.98 4.72
N HIS A 71 -7.29 3.33 3.56
CA HIS A 71 -6.19 2.69 2.84
C HIS A 71 -5.24 3.71 2.22
N ARG A 72 -5.76 4.87 1.82
CA ARG A 72 -4.94 5.97 1.29
C ARG A 72 -4.10 6.61 2.39
N GLU A 73 -4.67 6.82 3.57
CA GLU A 73 -3.97 7.43 4.71
C GLU A 73 -2.89 6.50 5.30
N ALA A 74 -3.09 5.18 5.20
CA ALA A 74 -2.11 4.20 5.65
C ALA A 74 -0.82 4.20 4.80
N VAL A 75 -0.90 4.56 3.52
CA VAL A 75 0.23 4.54 2.58
C VAL A 75 0.98 5.88 2.62
N ARG A 76 2.26 5.82 2.97
CA ARG A 76 3.17 6.97 2.99
C ARG A 76 3.96 7.13 1.69
N SER A 77 4.33 6.01 1.07
CA SER A 77 5.12 5.99 -0.16
C SER A 77 4.62 4.91 -1.12
N LEU A 78 4.51 5.27 -2.40
CA LEU A 78 4.25 4.35 -3.50
C LEU A 78 5.36 4.52 -4.54
N CYS A 79 6.20 3.51 -4.70
CA CYS A 79 7.23 3.46 -5.73
C CYS A 79 6.87 2.39 -6.77
N VAL A 80 6.83 2.77 -8.04
CA VAL A 80 6.62 1.82 -9.14
C VAL A 80 7.93 1.73 -9.91
N ARG A 81 8.68 0.64 -9.72
CA ARG A 81 9.92 0.39 -10.45
C ARG A 81 9.60 -0.32 -11.76
N HIS A 82 8.94 0.42 -12.64
CA HIS A 82 8.65 0.02 -14.01
C HIS A 82 8.76 1.26 -14.91
N ALA A 83 9.30 1.11 -16.12
CA ALA A 83 9.51 2.24 -17.01
C ALA A 83 8.15 2.76 -17.51
N TYR A 84 7.65 3.84 -16.91
CA TYR A 84 6.56 4.62 -17.50
C TYR A 84 7.11 5.47 -18.64
N GLY A 85 6.60 5.23 -19.85
CA GLY A 85 6.81 6.13 -20.98
C GLY A 85 7.46 5.46 -22.19
N GLY A 86 6.65 5.25 -23.23
CA GLY A 86 7.08 4.86 -24.58
C GLY A 86 6.70 3.43 -24.93
N ASN A 87 5.64 3.27 -25.74
CA ASN A 87 5.25 2.09 -26.54
C ASN A 87 5.38 0.65 -25.99
N LEU A 88 5.77 0.41 -24.74
CA LEU A 88 6.29 -0.90 -24.33
C LEU A 88 5.40 -1.68 -23.36
N ASP A 89 4.43 -1.08 -22.66
CA ASP A 89 3.32 -1.85 -22.08
C ASP A 89 2.10 -0.96 -21.78
N PRO A 90 0.90 -1.37 -22.22
CA PRO A 90 -0.33 -0.65 -21.91
C PRO A 90 -0.66 -0.76 -20.41
N TRP A 91 -1.37 0.25 -19.89
CA TRP A 91 -1.92 0.20 -18.53
C TRP A 91 -2.71 -1.11 -18.34
N PRO A 92 -2.55 -1.86 -17.22
CA PRO A 92 -3.14 -3.19 -17.08
C PRO A 92 -4.66 -3.12 -17.24
N ASN A 93 -5.21 -3.84 -18.22
CA ASN A 93 -6.66 -3.87 -18.45
C ASN A 93 -7.33 -4.77 -17.42
N HIS A 94 -8.32 -4.22 -16.73
CA HIS A 94 -9.15 -4.97 -15.78
C HIS A 94 -10.62 -4.63 -16.09
N PRO A 95 -11.30 -5.41 -16.94
CA PRO A 95 -12.63 -5.07 -17.45
C PRO A 95 -13.67 -4.89 -16.34
N ASP A 96 -13.57 -5.67 -15.26
CA ASP A 96 -14.48 -5.58 -14.11
C ASP A 96 -14.26 -4.28 -13.32
N LEU A 97 -13.00 -3.85 -13.17
CA LEU A 97 -12.64 -2.60 -12.51
C LEU A 97 -13.04 -1.40 -13.38
N ASP A 98 -13.04 -1.54 -14.70
CA ASP A 98 -13.38 -0.47 -15.64
C ASP A 98 -14.86 -0.16 -15.65
N ALA A 99 -15.70 -1.18 -15.49
CA ALA A 99 -17.13 -1.00 -15.25
C ALA A 99 -17.37 -0.25 -13.93
N ILE A 100 -16.62 -0.59 -12.87
CA ILE A 100 -16.72 0.08 -11.56
C ILE A 100 -16.25 1.54 -11.63
N ILE A 101 -15.15 1.80 -12.33
CA ILE A 101 -14.63 3.16 -12.53
C ILE A 101 -15.62 4.01 -13.33
N ARG A 102 -16.13 3.50 -14.46
CA ARG A 102 -17.14 4.20 -15.28
C ARG A 102 -18.38 4.51 -14.46
N LYS A 103 -18.92 3.53 -13.73
CA LYS A 103 -20.05 3.74 -12.83
C LYS A 103 -19.74 4.84 -11.79
N ASN A 104 -18.59 4.78 -11.11
CA ASN A 104 -18.25 5.80 -10.11
C ASN A 104 -17.98 7.20 -10.68
N LEU A 105 -17.54 7.30 -11.95
CA LEU A 105 -17.35 8.58 -12.64
C LEU A 105 -18.67 9.16 -13.15
N GLU A 106 -19.58 8.34 -13.66
CA GLU A 106 -20.92 8.75 -14.11
C GLU A 106 -21.83 9.18 -12.94
N PHE A 107 -21.60 8.64 -11.73
CA PHE A 107 -22.35 8.99 -10.52
C PHE A 107 -21.80 10.19 -9.73
N ARG A 108 -20.73 10.85 -10.19
CA ARG A 108 -20.35 12.16 -9.66
C ARG A 108 -21.02 13.24 -10.51
N PRO A 109 -22.19 13.78 -10.14
CA PRO A 109 -22.62 15.03 -10.74
C PRO A 109 -21.50 16.03 -10.50
N CYS A 110 -21.09 16.72 -11.56
CA CYS A 110 -20.22 17.89 -11.50
C CYS A 110 -20.71 18.73 -10.31
N ILE A 111 -19.88 18.91 -9.29
CA ILE A 111 -20.15 19.95 -8.30
C ILE A 111 -20.10 21.24 -9.09
N GLU A 112 -21.28 21.76 -9.42
CA GLU A 112 -21.45 23.09 -9.97
C GLU A 112 -20.66 24.02 -9.05
N LYS A 113 -19.70 24.72 -9.65
CA LYS A 113 -19.11 25.87 -9.00
C LYS A 113 -20.22 26.91 -8.90
N ASP A 114 -20.89 26.97 -7.75
CA ASP A 114 -21.65 28.16 -7.38
C ASP A 114 -20.65 29.28 -7.18
N GLY A 115 -20.41 30.00 -8.28
CA GLY A 115 -19.72 31.26 -8.33
C GLY A 115 -20.73 32.39 -8.24
N ASN A 116 -20.63 33.11 -7.12
CA ASN A 116 -20.99 34.51 -6.90
C ASN A 116 -22.49 34.90 -6.83
#